data_AF-A0A0F2REH9-F1
#
_entry.id   AF-A0A0F2REH9-F1
#
_cell.length_a   1.000
_cell.length_b   1.000
_cell.length_c   1.000
_cell.angle_alpha   90.00
_cell.angle_beta   90.00
_cell.angle_gamma   90.00
#
_symmetry.space_group_name_H-M   'P 1'
#
loop_
_entity.id
_entity.type
_entity.pdbx_description
1 polymer ?
#
loop_
_entity_poly.entity_id
_entity_poly.type
_entity_poly.pdbx_seq_one_letter_code
_entity_poly.pdbx_strand_id
1 'polypeptide(L)' 'MSGLLILIPIALGMGLIGLIAFLWAARSGQFDDPDGAATRILVDEDRPLPPSENHDSEE' A
#
# COMPACT_ATOMS: atom_id res chain seq x y z
N MET A 1 23.13 20.50 31.75
CA MET A 1 21.66 20.41 31.89
C MET A 1 20.90 21.28 30.87
N SER A 2 21.47 21.63 29.70
CA SER A 2 20.77 22.43 28.66
C SER A 2 20.28 21.60 27.48
N GLY A 3 20.94 20.50 27.14
CA GLY A 3 20.60 19.69 25.96
C GLY A 3 19.19 19.12 25.98
N LEU A 4 18.69 18.73 27.15
CA LEU A 4 17.31 18.20 27.30
C LEU A 4 16.24 19.23 26.90
N LEU A 5 16.47 20.52 27.14
CA LEU A 5 15.53 21.57 26.74
C LEU A 5 15.38 21.70 25.22
N ILE A 6 16.37 21.24 24.46
CA ILE A 6 16.35 21.22 22.99
C ILE A 6 15.90 19.85 22.48
N LEU A 7 16.40 18.76 23.06
CA LEU A 7 16.08 17.40 22.61
C LEU A 7 14.61 17.03 22.85
N ILE A 8 13.99 17.48 23.95
CA ILE A 8 12.58 17.19 24.25
C ILE A 8 11.65 17.74 23.17
N PRO A 9 11.67 19.04 22.82
CA PRO A 9 10.79 19.57 21.77
C PRO A 9 11.10 18.98 20.39
N ILE A 10 12.37 18.66 20.08
CA ILE A 10 12.71 17.98 18.82
C ILE A 10 12.10 16.58 18.77
N ALA A 11 12.25 15.79 19.84
CA ALA A 11 11.70 14.44 19.90
C ALA A 11 10.16 14.44 19.82
N LEU A 12 9.51 15.37 20.53
CA LEU A 12 8.06 15.56 20.46
C LEU A 12 7.61 15.98 19.05
N GLY A 13 8.36 16.89 18.42
CA GLY A 13 8.10 17.32 17.05
C GLY A 13 8.22 16.16 16.04
N MET A 14 9.29 15.37 16.13
CA MET A 14 9.47 14.18 15.29
C MET A 14 8.36 13.15 15.51
N GLY A 15 7.97 12.91 16.76
CA GLY A 15 6.84 12.03 17.09
C GLY A 15 5.52 12.52 16.51
N LEU A 16 5.24 13.82 16.62
CA LEU A 16 4.01 14.43 16.09
C LEU A 16 3.97 14.37 14.56
N ILE A 17 5.09 14.65 13.89
CA ILE A 17 5.19 14.52 12.42
C ILE A 17 4.90 13.08 12.00
N GLY A 18 5.51 12.09 12.67
CA GLY A 18 5.24 10.68 12.40
C GLY A 18 3.78 10.31 12.62
N LEU A 19 3.16 10.80 13.69
CA LEU A 19 1.75 10.57 14.00
C LEU A 19 0.82 11.17 12.93
N ILE A 20 1.07 12.42 12.50
CA ILE A 20 0.28 13.07 11.45
C ILE A 20 0.41 12.30 10.13
N ALA A 21 1.64 11.92 9.76
CA ALA A 21 1.88 11.14 8.55
C ALA A 21 1.17 9.78 8.59
N PHE A 22 1.21 9.10 9.74
CA PHE A 22 0.51 7.83 9.95
C PHE A 22 -1.01 7.98 9.81
N LEU A 23 -1.60 8.99 10.48
CA LEU A 23 -3.05 9.24 10.39
C LEU A 23 -3.47 9.64 8.97
N TRP A 24 -2.64 10.39 8.26
CA TRP A 24 -2.89 10.73 6.85
C TRP A 24 -2.86 9.48 5.95
N ALA A 25 -1.88 8.60 6.13
CA ALA A 25 -1.79 7.34 5.38
C ALA A 25 -2.99 6.43 5.67
N ALA A 26 -3.37 6.30 6.96
CA ALA A 26 -4.53 5.51 7.38
C ALA A 26 -5.85 6.08 6.82
N ARG A 27 -6.00 7.40 6.76
CA ARG A 27 -7.17 8.09 6.20
C ARG A 27 -7.23 8.02 4.67
N SER A 28 -6.09 7.85 3.99
CA SER A 28 -6.00 7.87 2.52
C SER A 28 -6.54 6.60 1.84
N GLY A 29 -7.11 5.65 2.60
CA GLY A 29 -7.72 4.44 2.03
C GLY A 29 -6.70 3.45 1.44
N GLN A 30 -5.40 3.65 1.67
CA GLN A 30 -4.33 2.75 1.21
C GLN A 30 -4.48 1.33 1.78
N PHE A 31 -5.18 1.18 2.89
CA PHE A 31 -5.42 -0.08 3.58
C PHE A 31 -6.85 -0.61 3.41
N ASP A 32 -7.61 -0.09 2.45
CA ASP A 32 -8.98 -0.57 2.19
C ASP A 32 -9.01 -1.88 1.39
N ASP A 33 -7.90 -2.28 0.75
CA ASP A 33 -7.80 -3.55 0.03
C ASP A 33 -6.49 -4.36 0.23
N PRO A 34 -6.05 -4.62 1.47
CA PRO A 34 -4.96 -5.56 1.73
C PRO A 34 -5.35 -7.00 1.38
N ASP A 35 -6.63 -7.35 1.52
CA ASP A 35 -7.15 -8.70 1.29
C ASP A 35 -7.27 -9.05 -0.20
N GLY A 36 -7.62 -8.11 -1.07
CA GLY A 36 -7.64 -8.31 -2.52
C GLY A 36 -6.25 -8.49 -3.11
N ALA A 37 -5.23 -7.82 -2.55
CA ALA A 37 -3.83 -8.04 -2.93
C ALA A 37 -3.35 -9.46 -2.56
N ALA A 38 -3.68 -9.94 -1.35
CA ALA A 38 -3.35 -11.30 -0.90
C ALA A 38 -4.13 -12.39 -1.66
N THR A 39 -5.38 -12.10 -2.06
CA THR A 39 -6.18 -13.04 -2.86
C THR A 39 -5.61 -13.18 -4.27
N ARG A 40 -5.12 -12.09 -4.87
CA ARG A 40 -4.51 -12.15 -6.22
C ARG A 40 -3.24 -12.98 -6.22
N ILE A 41 -2.33 -12.82 -5.26
CA ILE A 41 -1.08 -13.58 -5.24
C ILE A 41 -1.27 -15.09 -5.04
N LEU A 42 -2.38 -15.52 -4.43
CA LEU A 42 -2.72 -16.93 -4.25
C LEU A 42 -3.49 -17.54 -5.43
N VAL A 43 -4.12 -16.71 -6.27
CA VAL A 43 -5.02 -17.15 -7.36
C VAL A 43 -4.36 -17.04 -8.75
N ASP A 44 -3.24 -16.32 -8.87
CA ASP A 44 -2.63 -15.94 -10.16
C ASP A 44 -1.61 -16.93 -10.76
N GLU A 45 -1.47 -18.17 -10.26
CA GLU A 45 -0.44 -19.07 -10.79
C GLU A 45 -0.86 -19.99 -11.96
N ASP A 46 -2.14 -20.31 -12.21
CA ASP A 46 -2.44 -21.39 -13.18
C ASP A 46 -3.77 -21.24 -13.94
N ARG A 47 -4.04 -20.09 -14.56
CA ARG A 47 -5.11 -20.02 -15.57
C ARG A 47 -4.53 -19.82 -16.96
N PRO A 48 -4.61 -20.84 -17.84
CA PRO A 48 -4.26 -20.67 -19.24
C PRO A 48 -5.04 -19.49 -19.80
N LEU A 49 -4.35 -18.58 -20.48
CA LEU A 49 -5.03 -17.59 -21.31
C LEU A 49 -5.99 -18.35 -22.25
N PRO A 50 -7.24 -17.90 -22.39
CA PRO A 50 -8.16 -18.54 -23.33
C PRO A 50 -7.49 -18.57 -24.70
N PRO A 51 -7.61 -19.68 -25.45
CA PRO A 51 -7.04 -19.75 -26.80
C PRO A 51 -7.46 -18.50 -27.56
N SER A 52 -6.51 -17.81 -28.16
CA SER A 52 -6.83 -16.78 -29.14
C SER A 52 -7.62 -17.48 -30.24
N GLU A 53 -8.93 -17.28 -30.26
CA GLU A 53 -9.77 -17.63 -31.38
C GLU A 53 -9.25 -16.82 -32.56
N ASN A 54 -8.36 -17.43 -33.34
CA ASN A 54 -8.05 -16.96 -34.67
C ASN A 54 -9.39 -16.96 -35.40
N HIS A 55 -9.99 -15.78 -35.55
CA HIS A 55 -11.02 -15.54 -36.55
C HIS A 55 -10.35 -15.67 -37.93
N ASP A 56 -9.95 -16.88 -38.28
CA ASP A 56 -9.82 -17.31 -39.66
C ASP A 56 -11.25 -17.43 -40.17
N SER A 57 -11.80 -16.26 -40.49
CA SER A 57 -13.01 -16.12 -41.27
C SER A 57 -12.62 -16.55 -42.68
N GLU A 58 -12.67 -17.86 -42.92
CA GLU A 58 -12.79 -18.40 -44.26
C GLU A 58 -14.14 -17.91 -44.81
N GLU A 59 -14.12 -16.85 -45.62
CA GLU A 59 -14.91 -16.71 -46.86
C GLU A 59 -14.17 -15.79 -47.86
#